data_AF-A0A267DJK5-F1
#
_entry.id   AF-A0A267DJK5-F1
#
_cell.length_a   1.000
_cell.length_b   1.000
_cell.length_c   1.000
_cell.angle_alpha   90.00
_cell.angle_beta   90.00
_cell.angle_gamma   90.00
#
_symmetry.space_group_name_H-M   'P 1'
#
loop_
_entity.id
_entity.type
_entity.pdbx_description
1 polymer ?
#
loop_
_entity_poly.entity_id
_entity_poly.type
_entity_poly.pdbx_seq_one_letter_code
_entity_poly.pdbx_strand_id
1 'polypeptide(L)'
;MSEAQSQKGSSKPQTPATGAGDKQQDLVPRESDFTDNKAYLLTASSQSGMNLYDHLIVCLKKILEEKPSNVVDIFEDISKEGKRARFASNVDTVQNQYERTTEVAKAEVQRHLFEPTQGDEDEEEMDSALPNLWQTAYLFEQGGVGLDAEETYRLWLALKELEKQHSFEQLRFWGKILGTEGGYYIAEGLLKQDEIDAIVEEEAKAAAATASSADGSKPEQAGADSAADAEAAGDADEEPPEDPIPKPDFKTPPVVPREDAGSGVNRFVYFVCSEPGRPWTRLPSVTPAQIQAARKVKKFFTGRLDAPVVTYPPFPGNEANYARSGLPDLSRHHHLAAGLLHVRRRGGRG
;
A
#
# COMPACT_ATOMS: atom_id res chain seq x y z
N MET A 1 53.07 5.44 33.38
CA MET A 1 52.57 6.83 33.46
C MET A 1 51.11 6.76 33.07
N SER A 2 50.27 6.35 34.01
CA SER A 2 49.39 7.18 34.87
C SER A 2 47.96 7.09 34.30
N GLU A 3 47.15 6.11 34.73
CA GLU A 3 46.23 6.19 35.90
C GLU A 3 45.18 7.30 35.75
N ALA A 4 43.88 7.12 35.98
CA ALA A 4 43.11 6.00 36.49
C ALA A 4 41.62 6.19 36.14
N GLN A 5 40.92 5.07 35.96
CA GLN A 5 39.46 4.97 36.05
C GLN A 5 39.03 5.27 37.49
N SER A 6 38.04 6.15 37.70
CA SER A 6 37.47 6.40 39.02
C SER A 6 36.06 5.81 39.12
N GLN A 7 35.94 4.86 40.03
CA GLN A 7 34.74 4.12 40.40
C GLN A 7 33.81 4.94 41.30
N LYS A 8 32.52 4.58 41.23
CA LYS A 8 31.46 4.92 42.19
C LYS A 8 31.90 4.64 43.63
N GLY A 9 31.80 5.64 44.49
CA GLY A 9 31.85 5.50 45.94
C GLY A 9 30.62 6.18 46.56
N SER A 10 29.78 5.40 47.24
CA SER A 10 28.70 5.90 48.09
C SER A 10 29.28 6.67 49.27
N SER A 11 28.71 7.82 49.61
CA SER A 11 28.81 8.33 50.99
C SER A 11 27.45 8.82 51.44
N LYS A 12 26.96 8.21 52.53
CA LYS A 12 25.86 8.74 53.35
C LYS A 12 26.26 10.10 53.90
N PRO A 13 25.38 11.11 53.91
CA PRO A 13 25.54 12.23 54.83
C PRO A 13 25.10 11.80 56.24
N GLN A 14 26.04 11.85 57.19
CA GLN A 14 25.79 11.72 58.63
C GLN A 14 25.01 12.94 59.15
N THR A 15 24.03 12.70 60.01
CA THR A 15 23.34 13.72 60.85
C THR A 15 24.07 13.85 62.21
N PRO A 16 23.79 14.87 63.06
CA PRO A 16 24.79 15.80 63.55
C PRO A 16 25.14 15.61 65.03
N ALA A 17 26.36 15.99 65.41
CA ALA A 17 26.72 16.18 66.81
C ALA A 17 26.11 17.48 67.33
N THR A 18 25.28 17.37 68.36
CA THR A 18 24.61 18.47 69.05
C THR A 18 25.61 19.25 69.90
N GLY A 19 25.69 20.56 69.70
CA GLY A 19 26.37 21.50 70.60
C GLY A 19 25.40 22.64 70.91
N ALA A 20 25.01 22.74 72.18
CA ALA A 20 24.03 23.70 72.67
C ALA A 20 24.56 25.15 72.64
N GLY A 21 23.72 26.08 72.18
CA GLY A 21 23.95 27.51 72.37
C GLY A 21 23.17 28.39 71.37
N ASP A 22 22.27 29.20 71.92
CA ASP A 22 21.68 30.41 71.34
C ASP A 22 20.46 30.34 70.40
N LYS A 23 19.30 30.63 70.99
CA LYS A 23 18.00 30.77 70.34
C LYS A 23 17.87 32.16 69.68
N GLN A 24 18.62 32.48 68.62
CA GLN A 24 18.26 33.64 67.79
C GLN A 24 18.81 33.68 66.35
N GLN A 25 19.53 32.66 65.85
CA GLN A 25 20.19 32.73 64.52
C GLN A 25 19.82 31.62 63.50
N ASP A 26 18.85 30.76 63.79
CA ASP A 26 18.45 29.63 62.91
C ASP A 26 17.41 29.99 61.81
N LEU A 27 17.10 31.27 61.60
CA LEU A 27 16.04 31.66 60.66
C LEU A 27 16.50 31.65 59.19
N VAL A 28 17.75 32.05 58.92
CA VAL A 28 18.27 32.24 57.55
C VAL A 28 18.42 30.91 56.77
N PRO A 29 18.93 29.81 57.34
CA PRO A 29 19.02 28.52 56.63
C PRO A 29 17.65 27.92 56.30
N ARG A 30 16.67 28.14 57.18
CA ARG A 30 15.29 27.66 57.00
C ARG A 30 14.55 28.41 55.90
N GLU A 31 14.85 29.69 55.72
CA GLU A 31 14.30 30.52 54.66
C GLU A 31 14.90 30.20 53.29
N SER A 32 16.19 29.86 53.22
CA SER A 32 16.81 29.36 51.98
C SER A 32 16.22 28.00 51.59
N ASP A 33 16.09 27.07 52.54
CA ASP A 33 15.46 25.77 52.29
C ASP A 33 14.02 25.92 51.79
N PHE A 34 13.27 26.87 52.35
CA PHE A 34 11.90 27.16 51.91
C PHE A 34 11.86 27.69 50.47
N THR A 35 12.81 28.56 50.11
CA THR A 35 12.92 29.14 48.78
C THR A 35 13.30 28.10 47.73
N ASP A 36 14.24 27.21 48.07
CA ASP A 36 14.69 26.13 47.21
C ASP A 36 13.58 25.10 46.97
N ASN A 37 12.85 24.73 48.04
CA ASN A 37 11.68 23.84 47.92
C ASN A 37 10.56 24.46 47.08
N LYS A 38 10.32 25.77 47.21
CA LYS A 38 9.33 26.47 46.37
C LYS A 38 9.75 26.47 44.90
N ALA A 39 11.03 26.75 44.61
CA ALA A 39 11.56 26.69 43.26
C ALA A 39 11.43 25.28 42.64
N TYR A 40 11.66 24.24 43.45
CA TYR A 40 11.46 22.85 43.02
C TYR A 40 10.00 22.56 42.65
N LEU A 41 9.03 22.98 43.47
CA LEU A 41 7.60 22.78 43.19
C LEU A 41 7.07 23.58 41.99
N LEU A 42 7.77 24.65 41.61
CA LEU A 42 7.50 25.48 40.43
C LEU A 42 8.16 24.94 39.16
N THR A 43 8.93 23.86 39.24
CA THR A 43 9.52 23.23 38.06
C THR A 43 8.43 22.54 37.23
N ALA A 44 8.36 22.88 35.94
CA ALA A 44 7.36 22.32 35.04
C ALA A 44 7.68 20.86 34.70
N SER A 45 6.64 20.01 34.70
CA SER A 45 6.75 18.65 34.19
C SER A 45 6.77 18.63 32.66
N SER A 46 7.67 17.84 32.08
CA SER A 46 7.83 17.71 30.62
C SER A 46 6.65 17.05 29.91
N GLN A 47 5.87 16.21 30.60
CA GLN A 47 4.74 15.48 29.98
C GLN A 47 3.41 16.22 30.10
N SER A 48 3.19 16.95 31.19
CA SER A 48 1.93 17.67 31.40
C SER A 48 2.06 19.18 31.21
N GLY A 49 3.28 19.71 31.15
CA GLY A 49 3.55 21.15 31.18
C GLY A 49 3.06 21.82 32.47
N MET A 50 2.80 21.05 33.53
CA MET A 50 2.24 21.57 34.78
C MET A 50 3.31 21.73 35.85
N ASN A 51 3.17 22.80 36.62
CA ASN A 51 3.88 23.00 37.88
C ASN A 51 3.05 22.37 39.00
N LEU A 52 3.70 21.65 39.92
CA LEU A 52 3.02 21.01 41.05
C LEU A 52 2.41 22.05 42.00
N TYR A 53 3.12 23.16 42.21
CA TYR A 53 2.67 24.26 43.05
C TYR A 53 1.33 24.85 42.61
N ASP A 54 1.20 25.18 41.32
CA ASP A 54 -0.03 25.77 40.78
C ASP A 54 -1.19 24.78 40.78
N HIS A 55 -0.92 23.51 40.49
CA HIS A 55 -1.93 22.44 40.52
C HIS A 55 -2.52 22.26 41.92
N LEU A 56 -1.66 22.22 42.96
CA LEU A 56 -2.10 22.12 44.35
C LEU A 56 -2.90 23.35 44.79
N ILE A 57 -2.52 24.55 44.37
CA ILE A 57 -3.30 25.77 44.65
C ILE A 57 -4.70 25.69 44.05
N VAL A 58 -4.82 25.24 42.80
CA VAL A 58 -6.13 25.09 42.14
C VAL A 58 -6.99 24.05 42.86
N CYS A 59 -6.40 22.92 43.26
CA CYS A 59 -7.10 21.89 44.03
C CYS A 59 -7.57 22.43 45.38
N LEU A 60 -6.69 23.11 46.13
CA LEU A 60 -7.02 23.70 47.43
C LEU A 60 -8.10 24.78 47.32
N LYS A 61 -8.06 25.63 46.29
CA LYS A 61 -9.11 26.62 46.03
C LYS A 61 -10.47 25.94 45.82
N LYS A 62 -10.55 24.92 44.96
CA LYS A 62 -11.79 24.17 44.73
C LYS A 62 -12.34 23.51 46.01
N ILE A 63 -11.47 22.91 46.82
CA ILE A 63 -11.87 22.28 48.10
C ILE A 63 -12.45 23.30 49.08
N LEU A 64 -11.84 24.49 49.16
CA LEU A 64 -12.30 25.56 50.05
C LEU A 64 -13.62 26.20 49.59
N GLU A 65 -13.89 26.19 48.28
CA GLU A 65 -15.14 26.68 47.69
C GLU A 65 -16.29 25.68 47.87
N GLU A 66 -16.07 24.41 47.55
CA GLU A 66 -17.12 23.37 47.55
C GLU A 66 -17.39 22.78 48.94
N LYS A 67 -16.43 22.88 49.88
CA LYS A 67 -16.50 22.36 51.26
C LYS A 67 -17.16 20.96 51.38
N PRO A 68 -16.60 19.93 50.71
CA PRO A 68 -17.13 18.58 50.82
C PRO A 68 -16.95 17.99 52.22
N SER A 69 -17.84 17.07 52.61
CA SER A 69 -17.81 16.41 53.92
C SER A 69 -16.61 15.47 54.10
N ASN A 70 -16.14 14.84 53.01
CA ASN A 70 -14.95 13.99 53.02
C ASN A 70 -13.90 14.48 52.01
N VAL A 71 -13.02 15.36 52.49
CA VAL A 71 -12.04 16.08 51.66
C VAL A 71 -10.95 15.15 51.11
N VAL A 72 -10.54 14.14 51.86
CA VAL A 72 -9.39 13.29 51.49
C VAL A 72 -9.74 12.39 50.32
N ASP A 73 -10.92 11.78 50.34
CA ASP A 73 -11.35 10.85 49.28
C ASP A 73 -11.66 11.60 47.97
N ILE A 74 -12.19 12.82 48.06
CA ILE A 74 -12.58 13.65 46.90
C ILE A 74 -11.37 14.40 46.30
N PHE A 75 -10.25 14.48 47.03
CA PHE A 75 -9.04 15.19 46.57
C PHE A 75 -8.51 14.64 45.23
N GLU A 76 -8.54 13.32 45.04
CA GLU A 76 -8.09 12.69 43.80
C GLU A 76 -8.97 13.09 42.61
N ASP A 77 -10.29 13.11 42.80
CA ASP A 77 -11.25 13.50 41.78
C ASP A 77 -11.10 14.98 41.41
N ILE A 78 -10.91 15.87 42.39
CA ILE A 78 -10.67 17.31 42.16
C ILE A 78 -9.36 17.53 41.40
N SER A 79 -8.30 16.80 41.76
CA SER A 79 -7.02 16.83 41.07
C SER A 79 -7.13 16.35 39.62
N LYS A 80 -7.90 15.28 39.39
CA LYS A 80 -8.15 14.73 38.05
C LYS A 80 -8.98 15.68 37.20
N GLU A 81 -10.03 16.28 37.77
CA GLU A 81 -10.85 17.27 37.09
C GLU A 81 -10.06 18.54 36.78
N GLY A 82 -9.19 18.99 37.68
CA GLY A 82 -8.27 20.11 37.44
C GLY A 82 -7.32 19.86 36.25
N LYS A 83 -6.83 18.62 36.09
CA LYS A 83 -6.02 18.23 34.93
C LYS A 83 -6.84 18.15 33.63
N ARG A 84 -8.09 17.69 33.70
CA ARG A 84 -8.99 17.57 32.52
C ARG A 84 -9.52 18.91 32.04
N ALA A 85 -9.85 19.82 32.96
CA ALA A 85 -10.38 21.14 32.63
C ALA A 85 -9.37 22.03 31.91
N ARG A 86 -8.07 21.73 32.05
CA ARG A 86 -7.02 22.47 31.35
C ARG A 86 -6.80 21.85 29.97
N PHE A 87 -7.42 22.47 28.97
CA PHE A 87 -7.17 22.13 27.58
C PHE A 87 -5.77 22.62 27.16
N ALA A 88 -4.86 21.68 26.92
CA ALA A 88 -3.61 21.93 26.22
C ALA A 88 -3.77 21.42 24.79
N SER A 89 -4.06 22.30 23.84
CA SER A 89 -3.91 21.93 22.43
C SER A 89 -2.42 21.71 22.15
N ASN A 90 -2.05 20.55 21.60
CA ASN A 90 -0.72 20.32 21.03
C ASN A 90 -0.45 21.16 19.76
N VAL A 91 -1.44 21.97 19.34
CA VAL A 91 -1.33 22.88 18.22
C VAL A 91 -0.51 24.08 18.67
N ASP A 92 0.76 24.10 18.28
CA ASP A 92 1.61 25.27 18.35
C ASP A 92 1.03 26.32 17.40
N THR A 93 0.60 27.48 17.93
CA THR A 93 0.00 28.54 17.12
C THR A 93 1.03 29.43 16.43
N VAL A 94 2.32 29.26 16.75
CA VAL A 94 3.40 30.09 16.22
C VAL A 94 4.06 29.44 15.00
N GLN A 95 4.14 28.11 14.96
CA GLN A 95 4.69 27.38 13.82
C GLN A 95 3.62 26.60 13.06
N ASN A 96 3.64 26.72 11.73
CA ASN A 96 2.82 25.88 10.87
C ASN A 96 3.22 24.41 11.06
N GLN A 97 2.36 23.64 11.71
CA GLN A 97 2.47 22.19 11.72
C GLN A 97 1.95 21.68 10.37
N TYR A 98 2.87 21.30 9.48
CA TYR A 98 2.51 20.58 8.27
C TYR A 98 2.17 19.14 8.67
N GLU A 99 0.89 18.89 8.94
CA GLU A 99 0.42 17.52 9.04
C GLU A 99 0.65 16.83 7.69
N ARG A 100 1.36 15.70 7.71
CA ARG A 100 1.55 14.87 6.52
C ARG A 100 0.25 14.12 6.22
N THR A 101 -0.76 14.86 5.80
CA THR A 101 -2.02 14.28 5.34
C THR A 101 -1.78 13.48 4.06
N THR A 102 -2.71 12.60 3.72
CA THR A 102 -2.66 11.81 2.48
C THR A 102 -2.62 12.69 1.23
N GLU A 103 -3.20 13.89 1.30
CA GLU A 103 -3.22 14.87 0.21
C GLU A 103 -1.85 15.50 0.00
N VAL A 104 -1.17 15.86 1.09
CA VAL A 104 0.21 16.37 1.04
C VAL A 104 1.15 15.31 0.47
N ALA A 105 1.02 14.05 0.91
CA ALA A 105 1.83 12.95 0.36
C ALA A 105 1.61 12.75 -1.14
N LYS A 106 0.36 12.87 -1.62
CA LYS A 106 0.04 12.82 -3.06
C LYS A 106 0.63 14.01 -3.81
N ALA A 107 0.53 15.21 -3.25
CA ALA A 107 1.06 16.43 -3.85
C ALA A 107 2.59 16.38 -3.97
N GLU A 108 3.30 15.86 -2.96
CA GLU A 108 4.75 15.64 -2.99
C GLU A 108 5.15 14.74 -4.17
N VAL A 109 4.43 13.61 -4.35
CA VAL A 109 4.66 12.68 -5.45
C VAL A 109 4.36 13.36 -6.79
N GLN A 110 3.29 14.14 -6.88
CA GLN A 110 2.84 14.76 -8.13
C GLN A 110 3.61 16.02 -8.53
N ARG A 111 4.37 16.63 -7.60
CA ARG A 111 4.99 17.95 -7.81
C ARG A 111 5.86 18.01 -9.06
N HIS A 112 6.66 16.97 -9.30
CA HIS A 112 7.57 16.90 -10.44
C HIS A 112 6.85 16.89 -11.80
N LEU A 113 5.58 16.48 -11.86
CA LEU A 113 4.80 16.51 -13.12
C LEU A 113 4.49 17.94 -13.59
N PHE A 114 4.48 18.90 -12.66
CA PHE A 114 4.14 20.30 -12.94
C PHE A 114 5.37 21.18 -13.12
N GLU A 115 6.56 20.68 -12.77
CA GLU A 115 7.79 21.41 -12.98
C GLU A 115 8.12 21.35 -14.48
N PRO A 116 8.22 22.50 -15.18
CA PRO A 116 8.54 22.51 -16.60
C PRO A 116 9.93 21.90 -16.79
N THR A 117 10.01 20.82 -17.57
CA THR A 117 11.30 20.21 -17.89
C THR A 117 12.08 21.18 -18.77
N GLN A 118 13.31 21.52 -18.38
CA GLN A 118 14.19 22.34 -19.23
C GLN A 118 14.39 21.63 -20.58
N GLY A 119 13.72 22.13 -21.63
CA GLY A 119 13.70 21.52 -22.97
C GLY A 119 12.31 21.43 -23.61
N ASP A 120 11.22 21.63 -22.85
CA ASP A 120 9.84 21.54 -23.37
C ASP A 120 9.43 22.73 -24.28
N GLU A 121 10.26 23.77 -24.40
CA GLU A 121 10.00 24.92 -25.30
C GLU A 121 10.35 24.61 -26.77
N ASP A 122 11.18 23.59 -27.04
CA ASP A 122 11.70 23.28 -28.39
C ASP A 122 11.11 21.98 -28.99
N GLU A 123 10.29 21.24 -28.25
CA GLU A 123 9.50 20.15 -28.81
C GLU A 123 8.30 20.76 -29.55
N GLU A 124 8.52 21.22 -30.79
CA GLU A 124 7.44 21.43 -31.77
C GLU A 124 6.49 20.25 -31.64
N GLU A 125 5.19 20.50 -31.40
CA GLU A 125 4.12 19.52 -31.14
C GLU A 125 4.14 18.39 -32.17
N MET A 126 5.03 17.43 -31.95
CA MET A 126 5.24 16.27 -32.77
C MET A 126 4.02 15.40 -32.54
N ASP A 127 3.30 15.04 -33.61
CA ASP A 127 2.06 14.28 -33.62
C ASP A 127 1.87 13.40 -32.36
N SER A 128 1.23 13.96 -31.32
CA SER A 128 1.09 13.25 -30.05
C SER A 128 0.17 12.05 -30.28
N ALA A 129 0.61 10.88 -29.86
CA ALA A 129 -0.15 9.64 -29.96
C ALA A 129 -1.37 9.63 -29.01
N LEU A 130 -1.51 10.67 -28.17
CA LEU A 130 -2.58 10.84 -27.20
C LEU A 130 -3.82 11.48 -27.82
N PRO A 131 -5.03 10.92 -27.58
CA PRO A 131 -6.26 11.60 -27.93
C PRO A 131 -6.47 12.83 -27.03
N ASN A 132 -7.35 13.73 -27.46
CA ASN A 132 -7.77 14.90 -26.66
C ASN A 132 -8.53 14.46 -25.40
N LEU A 133 -7.81 14.15 -24.32
CA LEU A 133 -8.38 13.75 -23.03
C LEU A 133 -9.38 14.78 -22.51
N TRP A 134 -9.11 16.08 -22.69
CA TRP A 134 -9.99 17.17 -22.29
C TRP A 134 -11.38 17.09 -22.91
N GLN A 135 -11.44 16.82 -24.21
CA GLN A 135 -12.70 16.67 -24.91
C GLN A 135 -13.46 15.44 -24.41
N THR A 136 -12.75 14.34 -24.17
CA THR A 136 -13.38 13.13 -23.63
C THR A 136 -13.90 13.32 -22.20
N ALA A 137 -13.14 14.02 -21.35
CA ALA A 137 -13.54 14.33 -19.98
C ALA A 137 -14.78 15.22 -19.94
N TYR A 138 -14.82 16.26 -20.79
CA TYR A 138 -16.00 17.11 -20.95
C TYR A 138 -17.24 16.30 -21.34
N LEU A 139 -17.12 15.39 -22.32
CA LEU A 139 -18.22 14.54 -22.75
C LEU A 139 -18.69 13.60 -21.63
N PHE A 140 -17.77 13.06 -20.83
CA PHE A 140 -18.11 12.22 -19.68
C PHE A 140 -18.83 13.02 -18.59
N GLU A 141 -18.36 14.24 -18.29
CA GLU A 141 -18.99 15.14 -17.32
C GLU A 141 -20.44 15.48 -17.71
N GLN A 142 -20.71 15.71 -19.01
CA GLN A 142 -22.09 15.87 -19.50
C GLN A 142 -22.94 14.61 -19.28
N GLY A 143 -22.32 13.44 -19.27
CA GLY A 143 -22.96 12.16 -18.92
C GLY A 143 -23.06 11.89 -17.42
N GLY A 144 -22.55 12.78 -16.56
CA GLY A 144 -22.51 12.59 -15.11
C GLY A 144 -21.58 11.46 -14.65
N VAL A 145 -20.65 11.04 -15.50
CA VAL A 145 -19.66 9.99 -15.23
C VAL A 145 -18.26 10.56 -15.47
N GLY A 146 -17.22 9.99 -14.85
CA GLY A 146 -15.85 10.40 -15.15
C GLY A 146 -15.00 10.67 -13.92
N LEU A 147 -13.79 11.15 -14.19
CA LEU A 147 -12.84 11.60 -13.19
C LEU A 147 -12.97 13.10 -13.01
N ASP A 148 -12.51 13.61 -11.87
CA ASP A 148 -12.48 15.04 -11.62
C ASP A 148 -11.55 15.77 -12.62
N ALA A 149 -11.78 17.06 -12.83
CA ALA A 149 -11.00 17.87 -13.76
C ALA A 149 -9.51 17.94 -13.34
N GLU A 150 -9.23 18.05 -12.04
CA GLU A 150 -7.86 18.08 -11.53
C GLU A 150 -7.17 16.73 -11.67
N GLU A 151 -7.90 15.65 -11.40
CA GLU A 151 -7.40 14.29 -11.57
C GLU A 151 -7.07 14.02 -13.04
N THR A 152 -7.92 14.46 -13.95
CA THR A 152 -7.71 14.36 -15.40
C THR A 152 -6.47 15.11 -15.86
N TYR A 153 -6.21 16.32 -15.32
CA TYR A 153 -5.01 17.09 -15.64
C TYR A 153 -3.73 16.35 -15.26
N ARG A 154 -3.67 15.86 -14.02
CA ARG A 154 -2.53 15.11 -13.48
C ARG A 154 -2.29 13.83 -14.27
N LEU A 155 -3.37 13.18 -14.71
CA LEU A 155 -3.32 11.97 -15.51
C LEU A 155 -2.80 12.25 -16.92
N TRP A 156 -3.23 13.34 -17.54
CA TRP A 156 -2.70 13.80 -18.83
C TRP A 156 -1.20 14.10 -18.77
N LEU A 157 -0.73 14.78 -17.72
CA LEU A 157 0.72 15.00 -17.51
C LEU A 157 1.48 13.67 -17.34
N ALA A 158 0.96 12.75 -16.53
CA ALA A 158 1.58 11.44 -16.35
C ALA A 158 1.62 10.60 -17.64
N LEU A 159 0.62 10.75 -18.52
CA LEU A 159 0.61 10.10 -19.84
C LEU A 159 1.61 10.73 -20.80
N LYS A 160 1.81 12.05 -20.76
CA LYS A 160 2.87 12.71 -21.53
C LYS A 160 4.26 12.24 -21.11
N GLU A 161 4.49 12.05 -19.82
CA GLU A 161 5.73 11.47 -19.32
C GLU A 161 5.93 10.03 -19.84
N LEU A 162 4.86 9.23 -19.88
CA LEU A 162 4.90 7.88 -20.44
C LEU A 162 5.23 7.89 -21.94
N GLU A 163 4.65 8.81 -22.71
CA GLU A 163 4.92 9.00 -24.14
C GLU A 163 6.39 9.33 -24.42
N LYS A 164 7.06 10.05 -23.52
CA LYS A 164 8.50 10.32 -23.61
C LYS A 164 9.37 9.07 -23.36
N GLN A 165 8.88 8.12 -22.55
CA GLN A 165 9.64 6.92 -22.17
C GLN A 165 9.58 5.80 -23.22
N HIS A 166 8.47 5.68 -23.95
CA HIS A 166 8.25 4.60 -24.92
C HIS A 166 7.69 5.12 -26.24
N SER A 167 8.11 4.51 -27.35
CA SER A 167 7.59 4.87 -28.67
C SER A 167 6.22 4.25 -28.97
N PHE A 168 5.16 5.04 -28.78
CA PHE A 168 3.79 4.63 -29.12
C PHE A 168 3.39 4.99 -30.56
N GLU A 169 2.54 4.17 -31.16
CA GLU A 169 1.73 4.52 -32.35
C GLU A 169 0.40 5.14 -31.90
N GLN A 170 -0.18 4.62 -30.82
CA GLN A 170 -1.40 5.14 -30.23
C GLN A 170 -1.36 4.91 -28.72
N LEU A 171 -1.61 5.95 -27.92
CA LEU A 171 -1.69 5.85 -26.46
C LEU A 171 -3.06 6.34 -26.01
N ARG A 172 -3.77 5.53 -25.21
CA ARG A 172 -5.11 5.86 -24.72
C ARG A 172 -5.23 5.54 -23.25
N PHE A 173 -5.92 6.41 -22.52
CA PHE A 173 -6.35 6.10 -21.16
C PHE A 173 -7.48 5.06 -21.19
N TRP A 174 -7.24 3.92 -20.56
CA TRP A 174 -8.24 2.85 -20.48
C TRP A 174 -9.22 3.10 -19.33
N GLY A 175 -8.71 3.46 -18.15
CA GLY A 175 -9.55 3.71 -16.97
C GLY A 175 -8.82 3.54 -15.64
N LYS A 176 -9.62 3.57 -14.55
CA LYS A 176 -9.17 3.41 -13.16
C LYS A 176 -9.85 2.20 -12.53
N ILE A 177 -9.06 1.29 -11.96
CA ILE A 177 -9.54 0.17 -11.15
C ILE A 177 -9.36 0.53 -9.68
N LEU A 178 -10.40 0.36 -8.87
CA LEU A 178 -10.33 0.58 -7.43
C LEU A 178 -9.94 -0.73 -6.73
N GLY A 179 -8.98 -0.65 -5.82
CA GLY A 179 -8.60 -1.73 -4.92
C GLY A 179 -8.89 -1.39 -3.46
N THR A 180 -8.62 -2.34 -2.56
CA THR A 180 -8.88 -2.20 -1.13
C THR A 180 -7.88 -1.26 -0.44
N GLU A 181 -6.62 -1.28 -0.86
CA GLU A 181 -5.54 -0.44 -0.29
C GLU A 181 -5.17 0.71 -1.23
N GLY A 182 -5.21 0.47 -2.54
CA GLY A 182 -4.89 1.46 -3.56
C GLY A 182 -5.59 1.19 -4.88
N GLY A 183 -5.72 2.22 -5.71
CA GLY A 183 -6.24 2.12 -7.07
C GLY A 183 -5.15 1.94 -8.12
N TYR A 184 -5.57 1.60 -9.33
CA TYR A 184 -4.72 1.46 -10.51
C TYR A 184 -5.27 2.33 -11.64
N TYR A 185 -4.44 3.23 -12.14
CA TYR A 185 -4.64 3.90 -13.42
C TYR A 185 -4.03 3.07 -14.52
N ILE A 186 -4.77 2.89 -15.61
CA ILE A 186 -4.40 1.99 -16.70
C ILE A 186 -4.36 2.77 -18.00
N ALA A 187 -3.21 2.73 -18.67
CA ALA A 187 -3.02 3.21 -20.02
C ALA A 187 -2.90 2.02 -20.97
N GLU A 188 -3.61 2.07 -22.09
CA GLU A 188 -3.47 1.13 -23.20
C GLU A 188 -2.64 1.79 -24.31
N GLY A 189 -1.56 1.12 -24.72
CA GLY A 189 -0.66 1.59 -25.76
C GLY A 189 -0.54 0.57 -26.89
N LEU A 190 -0.64 1.03 -28.13
CA LEU A 190 -0.16 0.32 -29.30
C LEU A 190 1.30 0.77 -29.53
N LEU A 191 2.24 -0.12 -29.30
CA LEU A 191 3.68 0.15 -29.48
C LEU A 191 4.07 -0.01 -30.95
N LYS A 192 5.12 0.70 -31.38
CA LYS A 192 5.76 0.47 -32.69
C LYS A 192 6.44 -0.90 -32.73
N GLN A 193 6.64 -1.45 -33.93
CA GLN A 193 7.18 -2.80 -34.10
C GLN A 193 8.54 -3.02 -33.42
N ASP A 194 9.43 -2.01 -33.46
CA ASP A 194 10.77 -2.09 -32.87
C ASP A 194 10.74 -2.33 -31.35
N GLU A 195 9.78 -1.72 -30.66
CA GLU A 195 9.56 -1.92 -29.22
C GLU A 195 8.98 -3.31 -28.96
N ILE A 196 8.01 -3.77 -29.78
CA ILE A 196 7.38 -5.08 -29.65
C ILE A 196 8.43 -6.20 -29.73
N ASP A 197 9.36 -6.11 -30.67
CA ASP A 197 10.42 -7.11 -30.84
C ASP A 197 11.34 -7.17 -29.60
N ALA A 198 11.65 -6.02 -28.98
CA ALA A 198 12.39 -5.98 -27.72
C ALA A 198 11.62 -6.66 -26.57
N ILE A 199 10.30 -6.49 -26.50
CA ILE A 199 9.46 -7.19 -25.51
C ILE A 199 9.49 -8.69 -25.75
N VAL A 200 9.37 -9.14 -27.00
CA VAL A 200 9.40 -10.57 -27.33
C VAL A 200 10.74 -11.18 -26.92
N GLU A 201 11.85 -10.49 -27.17
CA GLU A 201 13.16 -10.95 -26.72
C GLU A 201 13.30 -11.03 -25.19
N GLU A 202 12.79 -10.02 -24.47
CA GLU A 202 12.79 -10.04 -23.01
C GLU A 202 11.92 -11.16 -22.44
N GLU A 203 10.72 -11.35 -22.99
CA GLU A 203 9.81 -12.42 -22.56
C GLU A 203 10.39 -13.79 -22.89
N ALA A 204 11.09 -13.94 -24.02
CA ALA A 204 11.80 -15.17 -24.37
C ALA A 204 12.97 -15.46 -23.42
N LYS A 205 13.75 -14.44 -23.03
CA LYS A 205 14.82 -14.57 -22.03
C LYS A 205 14.25 -14.94 -20.65
N ALA A 206 13.15 -14.32 -20.22
CA ALA A 206 12.48 -14.64 -18.97
C ALA A 206 11.92 -16.07 -18.95
N ALA A 207 11.34 -16.53 -20.06
CA ALA A 207 10.87 -17.90 -20.23
C ALA A 207 12.03 -18.91 -20.20
N ALA A 208 13.17 -18.58 -20.82
CA ALA A 208 14.37 -19.42 -20.78
C ALA A 208 14.98 -19.51 -19.36
N ALA A 209 14.97 -18.41 -18.60
CA ALA A 209 15.45 -18.37 -17.22
C ALA A 209 14.56 -19.16 -16.24
N THR A 210 13.24 -19.19 -16.48
CA THR A 210 12.31 -20.02 -15.69
C THR A 210 12.38 -21.49 -16.08
N ALA A 211 12.67 -21.81 -17.34
CA ALA A 211 12.89 -23.19 -17.79
C ALA A 211 14.19 -23.80 -17.22
N SER A 212 15.24 -23.02 -16.96
CA SER A 212 16.50 -23.53 -16.38
C SER A 212 16.44 -23.81 -14.87
N SER A 213 15.41 -23.32 -14.16
CA SER A 213 15.15 -23.65 -12.74
C SER A 213 14.17 -24.80 -12.53
N ALA A 214 13.60 -25.37 -13.60
CA ALA A 214 12.57 -26.40 -13.52
C ALA A 214 13.02 -27.80 -13.97
N ASP A 215 14.33 -28.05 -14.09
CA ASP A 215 14.87 -29.40 -14.31
C ASP A 215 15.40 -29.98 -12.99
N GLY A 216 14.51 -30.59 -12.21
CA GLY A 216 14.90 -31.22 -10.96
C GLY A 216 13.80 -31.42 -9.93
N SER A 217 12.63 -31.94 -10.32
CA SER A 217 11.69 -32.58 -9.37
C SER A 217 10.68 -33.43 -10.15
N LYS A 218 11.03 -34.70 -10.35
CA LYS A 218 10.05 -35.78 -10.46
C LYS A 218 9.16 -35.70 -9.21
N PRO A 219 7.81 -35.67 -9.31
CA PRO A 219 6.99 -35.84 -8.13
C PRO A 219 7.02 -37.32 -7.74
N GLU A 220 7.88 -37.62 -6.78
CA GLU A 220 7.82 -38.82 -5.96
C GLU A 220 6.51 -38.78 -5.15
N GLN A 221 5.64 -39.76 -5.39
CA GLN A 221 4.52 -40.07 -4.51
C GLN A 221 5.07 -40.70 -3.22
N ALA A 222 4.91 -39.99 -2.11
CA ALA A 222 4.90 -40.50 -0.74
C ALA A 222 3.91 -39.59 0.02
N GLY A 223 2.88 -40.04 0.75
CA GLY A 223 2.62 -41.29 1.44
C GLY A 223 2.10 -40.88 2.84
N ALA A 224 1.05 -41.56 3.34
CA ALA A 224 0.71 -41.73 4.77
C ALA A 224 -0.80 -42.01 4.92
N ASP A 225 -1.28 -42.82 5.86
CA ASP A 225 -0.80 -44.04 6.52
C ASP A 225 -1.94 -44.48 7.47
N SER A 226 -2.04 -45.79 7.66
CA SER A 226 -2.59 -46.50 8.84
C SER A 226 -4.08 -46.37 9.23
N ALA A 227 -4.76 -47.51 9.19
CA ALA A 227 -5.45 -48.05 10.37
C ALA A 227 -5.50 -49.58 10.25
N ALA A 228 -4.78 -50.26 11.13
CA ALA A 228 -4.84 -51.70 11.33
C ALA A 228 -5.43 -51.97 12.72
N ASP A 229 -6.48 -52.79 12.75
CA ASP A 229 -7.05 -53.53 13.89
C ASP A 229 -8.11 -54.46 13.25
N ALA A 230 -8.40 -55.71 13.59
CA ALA A 230 -7.77 -56.81 14.31
C ALA A 230 -8.81 -57.95 14.21
N GLU A 231 -8.36 -59.16 13.84
CA GLU A 231 -8.92 -60.49 14.20
C GLU A 231 -10.43 -60.78 14.02
N ALA A 232 -10.77 -61.74 13.13
CA ALA A 232 -11.46 -62.99 13.51
C ALA A 232 -11.81 -63.90 12.30
N ALA A 233 -11.30 -65.13 12.38
CA ALA A 233 -11.95 -66.40 12.00
C ALA A 233 -12.45 -66.65 10.55
N GLY A 234 -11.80 -67.64 9.90
CA GLY A 234 -12.50 -68.87 9.50
C GLY A 234 -13.18 -68.94 8.13
N ASP A 235 -12.66 -69.86 7.33
CA ASP A 235 -13.34 -70.71 6.33
C ASP A 235 -13.84 -70.09 5.00
N ALA A 236 -13.19 -70.57 3.93
CA ALA A 236 -13.73 -70.92 2.61
C ALA A 236 -14.84 -70.06 1.99
N ASP A 237 -14.48 -69.22 1.01
CA ASP A 237 -15.15 -69.21 -0.30
C ASP A 237 -14.26 -68.50 -1.36
N GLU A 238 -14.20 -69.04 -2.58
CA GLU A 238 -13.53 -68.39 -3.73
C GLU A 238 -14.40 -67.23 -4.23
N GLU A 239 -14.05 -65.98 -3.89
CA GLU A 239 -14.60 -64.81 -4.59
C GLU A 239 -13.77 -64.49 -5.86
N PRO A 240 -14.42 -64.18 -7.00
CA PRO A 240 -13.73 -63.91 -8.26
C PRO A 240 -12.91 -62.61 -8.16
N PRO A 241 -11.83 -62.47 -8.94
CA PRO A 241 -10.97 -61.28 -8.87
C PRO A 241 -11.78 -60.01 -9.19
N GLU A 242 -11.79 -59.05 -8.25
CA GLU A 242 -12.43 -57.75 -8.45
C GLU A 242 -11.90 -57.10 -9.74
N ASP A 243 -12.82 -56.75 -10.64
CA ASP A 243 -12.49 -56.09 -11.90
C ASP A 243 -11.66 -54.82 -11.65
N PRO A 244 -10.51 -54.64 -12.33
CA PRO A 244 -9.68 -53.46 -12.12
C PRO A 244 -10.47 -52.21 -12.50
N ILE A 245 -10.58 -51.27 -11.54
CA ILE A 245 -11.29 -49.99 -11.70
C ILE A 245 -10.89 -49.37 -13.06
N PRO A 246 -11.86 -49.04 -13.94
CA PRO A 246 -11.57 -48.45 -15.23
C PRO A 246 -10.82 -47.14 -15.02
N LYS A 247 -9.61 -47.05 -15.58
CA LYS A 247 -8.82 -45.81 -15.52
C LYS A 247 -9.63 -44.71 -16.21
N PRO A 248 -9.85 -43.55 -15.58
CA PRO A 248 -10.65 -42.49 -16.19
C PRO A 248 -9.98 -42.02 -17.49
N ASP A 249 -10.70 -42.13 -18.62
CA ASP A 249 -10.27 -41.67 -19.96
C ASP A 249 -10.24 -40.13 -20.10
N PHE A 250 -10.22 -39.40 -18.99
CA PHE A 250 -10.18 -37.94 -19.00
C PHE A 250 -8.80 -37.44 -19.43
N LYS A 251 -8.68 -37.11 -20.72
CA LYS A 251 -7.54 -36.37 -21.24
C LYS A 251 -7.71 -34.90 -20.88
N THR A 252 -6.75 -34.32 -20.17
CA THR A 252 -6.72 -32.87 -19.94
C THR A 252 -6.75 -32.17 -21.29
N PRO A 253 -7.62 -31.16 -21.48
CA PRO A 253 -7.68 -30.43 -22.73
C PRO A 253 -6.28 -29.88 -23.09
N PRO A 254 -5.89 -29.92 -24.38
CA PRO A 254 -4.58 -29.43 -24.80
C PRO A 254 -4.43 -27.96 -24.40
N VAL A 255 -3.31 -27.63 -23.76
CA VAL A 255 -3.00 -26.26 -23.35
C VAL A 255 -2.84 -25.43 -24.61
N VAL A 256 -3.72 -24.45 -24.80
CA VAL A 256 -3.66 -23.53 -25.93
C VAL A 256 -2.35 -22.73 -25.81
N PRO A 257 -1.54 -22.65 -26.88
CA PRO A 257 -0.30 -21.89 -26.84
C PRO A 257 -0.55 -20.42 -26.57
N ARG A 258 0.43 -19.76 -25.96
CA ARG A 258 0.42 -18.31 -25.72
C ARG A 258 0.50 -17.59 -27.07
N GLU A 259 -0.29 -16.52 -27.23
CA GLU A 259 -0.19 -15.63 -28.38
C GLU A 259 1.00 -14.69 -28.20
N ASP A 260 1.78 -14.49 -29.26
CA ASP A 260 2.95 -13.58 -29.27
C ASP A 260 2.56 -12.13 -29.00
N ALA A 261 3.48 -11.34 -28.44
CA ALA A 261 3.28 -9.91 -28.24
C ALA A 261 3.03 -9.21 -29.59
N GLY A 262 2.03 -8.31 -29.64
CA GLY A 262 1.60 -7.65 -30.88
C GLY A 262 0.52 -8.40 -31.67
N SER A 263 0.19 -9.65 -31.31
CA SER A 263 -0.83 -10.46 -31.99
C SER A 263 -2.06 -10.74 -31.09
N GLY A 264 -3.24 -10.83 -31.71
CA GLY A 264 -4.48 -11.25 -31.06
C GLY A 264 -4.87 -10.43 -29.81
N VAL A 265 -4.89 -11.09 -28.65
CA VAL A 265 -5.20 -10.54 -27.31
C VAL A 265 -4.03 -9.70 -26.76
N ASN A 266 -2.82 -9.95 -27.23
CA ASN A 266 -1.59 -9.27 -26.83
C ASN A 266 -1.19 -8.14 -27.80
N ARG A 267 -2.11 -7.67 -28.65
CA ARG A 267 -1.89 -6.52 -29.54
C ARG A 267 -1.61 -5.23 -28.79
N PHE A 268 -2.38 -4.95 -27.74
CA PHE A 268 -2.20 -3.75 -26.91
C PHE A 268 -1.41 -4.10 -25.66
N VAL A 269 -0.46 -3.22 -25.33
CA VAL A 269 0.30 -3.28 -24.09
C VAL A 269 -0.36 -2.36 -23.08
N TYR A 270 -0.44 -2.83 -21.83
CA TYR A 270 -1.09 -2.10 -20.75
C TYR A 270 -0.05 -1.67 -19.72
N PHE A 271 -0.10 -0.40 -19.36
CA PHE A 271 0.74 0.21 -18.34
C PHE A 271 -0.12 0.58 -17.15
N VAL A 272 0.37 0.30 -15.94
CA VAL A 272 -0.34 0.53 -14.69
C VAL A 272 0.45 1.48 -13.80
N CYS A 273 -0.26 2.40 -13.18
CA CYS A 273 0.28 3.32 -12.20
C CYS A 273 -0.67 3.42 -10.99
N SER A 274 -0.13 3.47 -9.76
CA SER A 274 -0.98 3.56 -8.56
C SER A 274 -1.52 4.97 -8.32
N GLU A 275 -0.69 5.99 -8.56
CA GLU A 275 -1.03 7.41 -8.42
C GLU A 275 -0.32 8.18 -9.54
N PRO A 276 -0.98 9.15 -10.21
CA PRO A 276 -0.31 9.91 -11.25
C PRO A 276 0.95 10.56 -10.67
N GLY A 277 2.09 10.39 -11.33
CA GLY A 277 3.42 10.79 -10.86
C GLY A 277 4.28 9.66 -10.30
N ARG A 278 3.74 8.45 -10.13
CA ARG A 278 4.57 7.26 -9.91
C ARG A 278 4.99 6.66 -11.25
N PRO A 279 6.13 5.93 -11.30
CA PRO A 279 6.56 5.29 -12.52
C PRO A 279 5.52 4.29 -13.03
N TRP A 280 5.32 4.29 -14.34
CA TRP A 280 4.42 3.35 -15.00
C TRP A 280 5.05 1.96 -15.05
N THR A 281 4.31 0.96 -14.58
CA THR A 281 4.75 -0.44 -14.62
C THR A 281 4.02 -1.16 -15.75
N ARG A 282 4.78 -1.76 -16.68
CA ARG A 282 4.23 -2.55 -17.78
C ARG A 282 3.64 -3.86 -17.25
N LEU A 283 2.42 -4.19 -17.66
CA LEU A 283 1.83 -5.50 -17.37
C LEU A 283 2.40 -6.59 -18.30
N PRO A 284 2.60 -7.82 -17.80
CA PRO A 284 3.08 -8.94 -18.61
C PRO A 284 2.06 -9.33 -19.69
N SER A 285 2.48 -10.04 -20.74
CA SER A 285 1.50 -10.54 -21.72
C SER A 285 0.66 -11.70 -21.17
N VAL A 286 -0.60 -11.79 -21.60
CA VAL A 286 -1.56 -12.74 -21.03
C VAL A 286 -1.51 -14.09 -21.74
N THR A 287 -1.74 -15.16 -20.98
CA THR A 287 -1.95 -16.53 -21.50
C THR A 287 -3.44 -16.90 -21.53
N PRO A 288 -3.89 -17.73 -22.50
CA PRO A 288 -5.29 -18.18 -22.54
C PRO A 288 -5.75 -18.88 -21.24
N ALA A 289 -4.84 -19.60 -20.56
CA ALA A 289 -5.12 -20.25 -19.29
C ALA A 289 -5.49 -19.25 -18.19
N GLN A 290 -4.79 -18.11 -18.10
CA GLN A 290 -5.11 -17.04 -17.15
C GLN A 290 -6.49 -16.44 -17.43
N ILE A 291 -6.85 -16.21 -18.69
CA ILE A 291 -8.17 -15.67 -19.06
C ILE A 291 -9.29 -16.63 -18.62
N GLN A 292 -9.13 -17.93 -18.89
CA GLN A 292 -10.11 -18.94 -18.50
C GLN A 292 -10.26 -19.05 -16.97
N ALA A 293 -9.14 -18.94 -16.24
CA ALA A 293 -9.17 -18.94 -14.78
C ALA A 293 -9.83 -17.67 -14.23
N ALA A 294 -9.48 -16.50 -14.75
CA ALA A 294 -10.02 -15.21 -14.32
C ALA A 294 -11.53 -15.12 -14.48
N ARG A 295 -12.10 -15.68 -15.57
CA ARG A 295 -13.55 -15.73 -15.78
C ARG A 295 -14.32 -16.51 -14.71
N LYS A 296 -13.66 -17.41 -14.00
CA LYS A 296 -14.26 -18.23 -12.93
C LYS A 296 -14.07 -17.63 -11.54
N VAL A 297 -13.30 -16.54 -11.45
CA VAL A 297 -12.88 -15.94 -10.20
C VAL A 297 -13.51 -14.56 -10.05
N LYS A 298 -14.00 -14.25 -8.85
CA LYS A 298 -14.46 -12.92 -8.48
C LYS A 298 -13.73 -12.46 -7.23
N LYS A 299 -12.66 -11.69 -7.42
CA LYS A 299 -11.82 -11.16 -6.33
C LYS A 299 -11.65 -9.65 -6.48
N PHE A 300 -11.63 -8.94 -5.35
CA PHE A 300 -11.27 -7.53 -5.30
C PHE A 300 -9.76 -7.36 -5.46
N PHE A 301 -9.35 -6.29 -6.11
CA PHE A 301 -7.95 -5.90 -6.22
C PHE A 301 -7.46 -5.36 -4.87
N THR A 302 -6.22 -5.65 -4.51
CA THR A 302 -5.59 -5.11 -3.30
C THR A 302 -4.99 -3.73 -3.56
N GLY A 303 -4.45 -3.50 -4.75
CA GLY A 303 -3.63 -2.31 -5.05
C GLY A 303 -2.13 -2.59 -5.05
N ARG A 304 -1.70 -3.84 -4.81
CA ARG A 304 -0.31 -4.30 -4.94
C ARG A 304 -0.15 -5.31 -6.08
N LEU A 305 0.66 -4.96 -7.09
CA LEU A 305 0.82 -5.79 -8.31
C LEU A 305 1.41 -7.18 -8.01
N ASP A 306 2.23 -7.29 -6.97
CA ASP A 306 2.90 -8.53 -6.57
C ASP A 306 2.06 -9.42 -5.63
N ALA A 307 0.86 -8.98 -5.24
CA ALA A 307 0.03 -9.74 -4.32
C ALA A 307 -0.41 -11.08 -4.93
N PRO A 308 -0.39 -12.19 -4.16
CA PRO A 308 -0.80 -13.49 -4.65
C PRO A 308 -2.33 -13.60 -4.77
N VAL A 309 -2.79 -14.17 -5.89
CA VAL A 309 -4.22 -14.40 -6.14
C VAL A 309 -4.62 -15.76 -5.58
N VAL A 310 -4.82 -15.81 -4.26
CA VAL A 310 -5.34 -17.01 -3.58
C VAL A 310 -6.84 -17.15 -3.87
N THR A 311 -7.20 -18.11 -4.73
CA THR A 311 -8.58 -18.44 -5.14
C THR A 311 -8.73 -19.92 -5.47
N TYR A 312 -9.97 -20.41 -5.51
CA TYR A 312 -10.33 -21.72 -6.05
C TYR A 312 -11.37 -21.54 -7.17
N PRO A 313 -11.08 -21.92 -8.43
CA PRO A 313 -9.87 -22.57 -8.94
C PRO A 313 -8.59 -21.72 -8.79
N PRO A 314 -7.41 -22.37 -8.71
CA PRO A 314 -6.13 -21.67 -8.55
C PRO A 314 -5.81 -20.83 -9.79
N PHE A 315 -5.46 -19.56 -9.57
CA PHE A 315 -5.07 -18.65 -10.64
C PHE A 315 -3.55 -18.74 -10.89
N PRO A 316 -3.11 -18.98 -12.15
CA PRO A 316 -1.68 -19.05 -12.48
C PRO A 316 -1.07 -17.64 -12.61
N GLY A 317 -0.74 -17.02 -11.47
CA GLY A 317 -0.04 -15.74 -11.42
C GLY A 317 -0.30 -14.90 -10.17
N ASN A 318 0.29 -13.70 -10.15
CA ASN A 318 0.03 -12.64 -9.19
C ASN A 318 -1.12 -11.72 -9.63
N GLU A 319 -1.36 -10.65 -8.87
CA GLU A 319 -2.39 -9.65 -9.14
C GLU A 319 -2.16 -8.92 -10.47
N ALA A 320 -0.91 -8.66 -10.87
CA ALA A 320 -0.60 -8.07 -12.19
C ALA A 320 -1.11 -8.93 -13.35
N ASN A 321 -0.89 -10.25 -13.28
CA ASN A 321 -1.41 -11.21 -14.26
C ASN A 321 -2.95 -11.26 -14.24
N TYR A 322 -3.56 -11.17 -13.05
CA TYR A 322 -5.01 -11.16 -12.92
C TYR A 322 -5.63 -9.88 -13.50
N ALA A 323 -5.07 -8.71 -13.18
CA ALA A 323 -5.45 -7.43 -13.77
C ALA A 323 -5.35 -7.50 -15.30
N ARG A 324 -4.19 -7.90 -15.83
CA ARG A 324 -3.97 -8.04 -17.28
C ARG A 324 -4.97 -8.99 -17.94
N SER A 325 -5.34 -10.09 -17.28
CA SER A 325 -6.22 -11.10 -17.86
C SER A 325 -7.67 -10.63 -18.07
N GLY A 326 -8.14 -9.69 -17.24
CA GLY A 326 -9.48 -9.11 -17.38
C GLY A 326 -9.58 -7.97 -18.40
N LEU A 327 -8.51 -7.23 -18.64
CA LEU A 327 -8.53 -6.02 -19.49
C LEU A 327 -8.97 -6.28 -20.94
N PRO A 328 -8.47 -7.32 -21.66
CA PRO A 328 -8.89 -7.57 -23.04
C PRO A 328 -10.35 -7.97 -23.17
N ASP A 329 -10.86 -8.75 -22.22
CA ASP A 329 -12.25 -9.14 -22.22
C ASP A 329 -13.13 -7.90 -22.01
N LEU A 330 -12.82 -7.04 -21.03
CA LEU A 330 -13.60 -5.81 -20.82
C LEU A 330 -13.48 -4.85 -22.01
N SER A 331 -12.28 -4.66 -22.55
CA SER A 331 -12.01 -3.87 -23.76
C SER A 331 -12.86 -4.34 -24.95
N ARG A 332 -12.92 -5.66 -25.21
CA ARG A 332 -13.74 -6.23 -26.28
C ARG A 332 -15.25 -6.01 -26.11
N HIS A 333 -15.75 -6.02 -24.88
CA HIS A 333 -17.20 -5.88 -24.63
C HIS A 333 -17.66 -4.41 -24.58
N HIS A 334 -16.79 -3.50 -24.15
CA HIS A 334 -17.17 -2.11 -23.86
C HIS A 334 -16.59 -1.08 -24.83
N HIS A 335 -15.66 -1.45 -25.71
CA HIS A 335 -15.20 -0.56 -26.77
C HIS A 335 -16.18 -0.53 -27.93
N LEU A 336 -16.99 0.53 -27.98
CA LEU A 336 -17.93 0.81 -29.05
C LEU A 336 -17.40 1.99 -29.87
N ALA A 337 -17.26 1.78 -31.19
CA ALA A 337 -17.00 2.86 -32.14
C ALA A 337 -18.28 3.15 -32.92
N ALA A 338 -18.79 4.37 -32.81
CA ALA A 338 -20.01 4.78 -33.52
C ALA A 338 -19.70 5.01 -35.01
N GLY A 339 -20.02 4.03 -35.86
CA GLY A 339 -20.14 4.18 -37.32
C GLY A 339 -18.88 4.53 -38.12
N LEU A 340 -17.72 4.73 -37.47
CA LEU A 340 -16.51 5.28 -38.09
C LEU A 340 -15.59 4.22 -38.72
N LEU A 341 -15.90 2.93 -38.56
CA LEU A 341 -15.02 1.83 -38.96
C LEU A 341 -15.60 1.08 -40.15
N HIS A 342 -14.87 1.09 -41.28
CA HIS A 342 -15.14 0.20 -42.40
C HIS A 342 -14.29 -1.07 -42.27
N VAL A 343 -14.94 -2.23 -42.15
CA VAL A 343 -14.23 -3.52 -42.07
C VAL A 343 -13.61 -3.85 -43.42
N ARG A 344 -12.31 -3.59 -43.56
CA ARG A 344 -11.56 -3.92 -44.77
C ARG A 344 -11.36 -5.45 -44.85
N ARG A 345 -12.20 -6.14 -45.62
CA ARG A 345 -11.94 -7.53 -46.00
C ARG A 345 -10.70 -7.55 -46.91
N ARG A 346 -9.59 -8.14 -46.45
CA ARG A 346 -8.46 -8.46 -47.32
C ARG A 346 -8.89 -9.54 -48.32
N GLY A 347 -8.94 -9.16 -49.60
CA GLY A 347 -8.73 -10.00 -50.79
C GLY A 347 -9.41 -11.36 -50.84
N GLY A 348 -10.57 -11.43 -51.50
CA GLY A 348 -10.99 -12.67 -52.14
C GLY A 348 -10.01 -13.02 -53.26
N ARG A 349 -9.47 -14.25 -53.21
CA ARG A 349 -8.98 -14.92 -54.42
C ARG A 349 -10.19 -15.27 -55.29
N GLY A 350 -10.08 -15.03 -56.58
CA GLY A 350 -11.06 -15.34 -57.61
C GLY A 350 -10.68 -14.60 -58.87
#